data_AF-A0A3P5XWH0-F1
#
_entry.id   AF-A0A3P5XWH0-F1
#
_cell.length_a   1.000
_cell.length_b   1.000
_cell.length_c   1.000
_cell.angle_alpha   90.00
_cell.angle_beta   90.00
_cell.angle_gamma   90.00
#
_symmetry.space_group_name_H-M   'P 1'
#
loop_
_entity.id
_entity.type
_entity.pdbx_description
1 polymer ?
#
loop_
_entity_poly.entity_id
_entity_poly.type
_entity_poly.pdbx_seq_one_letter_code
_entity_poly.pdbx_strand_id
1 'polypeptide(L)'
;MELNEDKLNPPYQDWMGDILKEHAKTGGMDNLKGQGQPLSEEYFAGDTFQHFQRIAKDAGYKPHWLKLQHEIREEINIIADNQLNESTKDIEKKIKKVNKKIVTYNKSCPPPLQKGHVSLLNLAAMTKTW
;
A
#
# COMPACT_ATOMS: atom_id res chain seq x y z
N MET A 1 -10.54 46.20 -1.76
CA MET A 1 -9.08 46.07 -1.62
C MET A 1 -8.80 44.58 -1.72
N GLU A 2 -8.41 44.12 -2.91
CA GLU A 2 -8.21 42.69 -3.17
C GLU A 2 -6.93 42.22 -2.46
N LEU A 3 -7.04 41.12 -1.71
CA LEU A 3 -5.93 40.47 -1.04
C LEU A 3 -5.15 39.66 -2.07
N ASN A 4 -3.91 40.07 -2.37
CA ASN A 4 -2.98 39.31 -3.19
C ASN A 4 -2.52 38.06 -2.41
N GLU A 5 -2.98 36.88 -2.82
CA GLU A 5 -2.61 35.57 -2.27
C GLU A 5 -1.13 35.17 -2.51
N ASP A 6 -0.38 35.99 -3.24
CA ASP A 6 0.96 35.69 -3.77
C ASP A 6 2.11 35.82 -2.72
N LYS A 7 1.81 35.80 -1.42
CA LYS A 7 2.81 36.04 -0.34
C LYS A 7 2.87 34.97 0.75
N LEU A 8 2.29 33.79 0.54
CA LEU A 8 2.17 32.78 1.61
C LEU A 8 3.07 31.54 1.49
N ASN A 9 3.89 31.38 0.45
CA ASN A 9 4.84 30.27 0.35
C ASN A 9 6.28 30.75 0.22
N PRO A 10 7.21 30.35 1.12
CA PRO A 10 8.64 30.56 0.89
C PRO A 10 9.06 29.81 -0.39
N PRO A 11 10.09 30.29 -1.12
CA PRO A 11 10.54 29.63 -2.35
C PRO A 11 10.98 28.20 -2.02
N TYR A 12 10.20 27.22 -2.47
CA TYR A 12 10.55 25.81 -2.40
C TYR A 12 11.60 25.52 -3.47
N GLN A 13 12.83 25.27 -3.05
CA GLN A 13 13.91 24.92 -3.98
C GLN A 13 13.89 23.41 -4.25
N ASP A 14 13.38 23.04 -5.42
CA ASP A 14 13.31 21.66 -5.90
C ASP A 14 14.62 21.25 -6.58
N TRP A 15 15.59 20.84 -5.77
CA TRP A 15 16.90 20.37 -6.24
C TRP A 15 16.78 19.20 -7.23
N MET A 16 15.81 18.30 -7.04
CA MET A 16 15.58 17.18 -7.95
C MET A 16 15.05 17.67 -9.29
N GLY A 17 14.11 18.62 -9.27
CA GLY A 17 13.59 19.26 -10.46
C GLY A 17 14.66 20.03 -11.23
N ASP A 18 15.56 20.73 -10.56
CA ASP A 18 16.64 21.48 -11.20
C ASP A 18 17.67 20.56 -11.86
N ILE A 19 18.06 19.47 -11.19
CA ILE A 19 18.91 18.42 -11.78
C ILE A 19 18.25 17.80 -13.02
N LEU A 20 16.94 17.48 -12.94
CA LEU A 20 16.21 16.91 -14.08
C LEU A 20 16.18 17.87 -15.27
N LYS A 21 15.94 19.17 -15.02
CA LYS A 21 15.91 20.20 -16.06
C LYS A 21 17.27 20.37 -16.74
N GLU A 22 18.35 20.37 -15.95
CA GLU A 22 19.71 20.45 -16.49
C GLU A 22 20.04 19.24 -17.36
N HIS A 23 19.74 18.03 -16.87
CA HIS A 23 19.93 16.78 -17.61
C HIS A 23 19.11 16.72 -18.90
N ALA A 24 17.87 17.22 -18.87
CA ALA A 24 17.03 17.32 -20.06
C ALA A 24 17.60 18.32 -21.09
N LYS A 25 18.13 19.47 -20.64
CA LYS A 25 18.78 20.46 -21.52
C LYS A 25 20.02 19.92 -22.22
N THR A 26 20.75 19.01 -21.58
CA THR A 26 21.93 18.37 -22.17
C THR A 26 21.58 17.20 -23.11
N GLY A 27 20.30 17.02 -23.46
CA GLY A 27 19.83 15.93 -24.33
C GLY A 27 19.80 14.56 -23.66
N GLY A 28 19.95 14.50 -22.32
CA GLY A 28 19.93 13.25 -21.56
C GLY A 28 18.57 12.54 -21.56
N MET A 29 17.52 13.20 -22.07
CA MET A 29 16.16 12.67 -22.23
C MET A 29 15.82 12.30 -23.69
N ASP A 30 16.69 12.54 -24.67
CA ASP A 30 16.31 12.48 -26.11
C ASP A 30 16.23 11.06 -26.68
N ASN A 31 16.74 10.05 -25.97
CA ASN A 31 16.78 8.66 -26.42
C ASN A 31 16.26 7.68 -25.36
N LEU A 32 15.20 8.06 -24.63
CA LEU A 32 14.60 7.16 -23.66
C LEU A 32 13.81 6.05 -24.35
N LYS A 33 14.00 4.81 -23.90
CA LYS A 33 13.24 3.67 -24.39
C LYS A 33 11.75 3.89 -24.16
N GLY A 34 10.95 3.87 -25.23
CA GLY A 34 9.50 4.06 -25.17
C GLY A 34 9.05 5.53 -25.16
N GLN A 35 9.96 6.49 -25.34
CA GLN A 35 9.59 7.91 -25.46
C GLN A 35 8.66 8.15 -26.64
N GLY A 36 7.55 8.86 -26.40
CA GLY A 36 6.53 9.15 -27.41
C GLY A 36 5.66 7.95 -27.83
N GLN A 37 5.93 6.75 -27.32
CA GLN A 37 5.07 5.59 -27.56
C GLN A 37 3.87 5.62 -26.61
N PRO A 38 2.66 5.23 -27.09
CA PRO A 38 1.53 5.06 -26.19
C PRO A 38 1.83 3.97 -25.17
N LEU A 39 1.35 4.17 -23.95
CA LEU A 39 1.37 3.10 -22.94
C LEU A 39 0.57 1.90 -23.47
N SER A 40 1.01 0.69 -23.16
CA SER A 40 0.32 -0.53 -23.61
C SER A 40 -1.09 -0.59 -23.03
N GLU A 41 -2.03 -1.22 -23.75
CA GLU A 41 -3.39 -1.46 -23.22
C GLU A 41 -3.37 -2.23 -21.90
N GLU A 42 -2.38 -3.11 -21.72
CA GLU A 42 -2.13 -3.85 -20.48
C GLU A 42 -1.67 -2.96 -19.31
N TYR A 43 -1.13 -1.77 -19.57
CA TYR A 43 -0.84 -0.80 -18.51
C TYR A 43 -2.14 -0.27 -17.88
N PHE A 44 -3.17 -0.09 -18.71
CA PHE A 44 -4.49 0.37 -18.30
C PHE A 44 -5.39 -0.77 -17.80
N ALA A 45 -5.02 -2.02 -18.06
CA ALA A 45 -5.72 -3.20 -17.59
C ALA A 45 -5.25 -3.62 -16.20
N GLY A 46 -6.20 -3.86 -15.29
CA GLY A 46 -5.95 -4.34 -13.93
C GLY A 46 -6.07 -3.25 -12.86
N ASP A 47 -6.22 -3.69 -11.62
CA ASP A 47 -6.24 -2.78 -10.48
C ASP A 47 -4.82 -2.32 -10.11
N THR A 48 -4.73 -1.32 -9.22
CA THR A 48 -3.46 -0.78 -8.72
C THR A 48 -2.58 -1.86 -8.08
N PHE A 49 -3.17 -2.93 -7.56
CA PHE A 49 -2.45 -4.02 -6.90
C PHE A 49 -1.73 -4.92 -7.90
N GLN A 50 -2.40 -5.30 -8.99
CA GLN A 50 -1.78 -6.06 -10.07
C GLN A 50 -0.60 -5.29 -10.66
N HIS A 51 -0.76 -3.98 -10.82
CA HIS A 51 0.31 -3.11 -11.30
C HIS A 51 1.52 -3.10 -10.36
N PHE A 52 1.27 -2.93 -9.06
CA PHE A 52 2.33 -2.96 -8.05
C PHE A 52 3.03 -4.31 -7.99
N GLN A 53 2.30 -5.42 -8.04
CA GLN A 53 2.88 -6.76 -8.02
C GLN A 53 3.77 -7.02 -9.23
N ARG A 54 3.37 -6.57 -10.43
CA ARG A 54 4.17 -6.68 -11.65
C ARG A 54 5.48 -5.91 -11.50
N ILE A 55 5.43 -4.63 -11.13
CA ILE A 55 6.62 -3.80 -10.92
C ILE A 55 7.53 -4.40 -9.84
N ALA A 56 6.96 -4.81 -8.71
CA ALA A 56 7.72 -5.38 -7.61
C ALA A 56 8.42 -6.67 -8.05
N LYS A 57 7.74 -7.56 -8.79
CA LYS A 57 8.31 -8.79 -9.33
C LYS A 57 9.42 -8.51 -10.34
N ASP A 58 9.20 -7.59 -11.27
CA ASP A 58 10.17 -7.20 -12.30
C ASP A 58 11.43 -6.58 -11.67
N ALA A 59 11.27 -5.85 -10.56
CA ALA A 59 12.36 -5.29 -9.77
C ALA A 59 13.02 -6.29 -8.79
N GLY A 60 12.54 -7.53 -8.71
CA GLY A 60 12.99 -8.53 -7.72
C GLY A 60 12.66 -8.15 -6.26
N TYR A 61 11.72 -7.23 -6.06
CA TYR A 61 11.34 -6.69 -4.76
C TYR A 61 10.21 -7.52 -4.13
N LYS A 62 10.44 -7.99 -2.89
CA LYS A 62 9.43 -8.67 -2.07
C LYS A 62 9.02 -7.78 -0.89
N PRO A 63 7.80 -7.21 -0.89
CA PRO A 63 7.34 -6.37 0.21
C PRO A 63 7.28 -7.13 1.54
N HIS A 64 7.82 -6.54 2.59
CA HIS A 64 7.83 -7.15 3.93
C HIS A 64 6.42 -7.42 4.49
N TRP A 65 5.45 -6.56 4.15
CA TRP A 65 4.08 -6.66 4.64
C TRP A 65 3.32 -7.89 4.11
N LEU A 66 3.79 -8.56 3.05
CA LEU A 66 3.19 -9.82 2.58
C LEU A 66 3.34 -10.93 3.62
N LYS A 67 4.46 -10.97 4.35
CA LYS A 67 4.65 -11.91 5.44
C LYS A 67 3.65 -11.63 6.56
N LEU A 68 3.49 -10.36 6.94
CA LEU A 68 2.50 -9.94 7.92
C LEU A 68 1.08 -10.28 7.48
N GLN A 69 0.76 -10.15 6.19
CA GLN A 69 -0.55 -10.53 5.64
C GLN A 69 -0.84 -12.02 5.86
N HIS A 70 0.11 -12.90 5.54
CA HIS A 70 -0.05 -14.34 5.76
C HIS A 70 -0.20 -14.68 7.26
N GLU A 71 0.61 -14.06 8.12
CA GLU A 71 0.49 -14.26 9.57
C GLU A 71 -0.88 -13.82 10.12
N ILE A 72 -1.37 -12.66 9.67
CA ILE A 72 -2.70 -12.15 10.08
C ILE A 72 -3.80 -13.10 9.63
N ARG A 73 -3.74 -13.56 8.37
CA ARG A 73 -4.73 -14.51 7.82
C ARG A 73 -4.78 -15.81 8.63
N GLU A 74 -3.61 -16.38 8.92
CA GLU A 74 -3.51 -17.61 9.70
C GLU A 74 -4.06 -17.43 11.12
N GLU A 75 -3.71 -16.34 11.80
CA GLU A 75 -4.24 -16.05 13.13
C GLU A 75 -5.76 -15.85 13.13
N ILE A 76 -6.32 -15.20 12.09
CA ILE A 76 -7.78 -15.04 11.95
C ILE A 76 -8.46 -16.41 11.80
N ASN A 77 -7.91 -17.31 10.98
CA ASN A 77 -8.44 -18.66 10.80
C ASN A 77 -8.42 -19.46 12.10
N ILE A 78 -7.27 -19.44 12.80
CA ILE A 78 -7.12 -20.12 14.10
C ILE A 78 -8.14 -19.58 15.12
N ILE A 79 -8.39 -18.27 15.15
CA ILE A 79 -9.38 -17.69 16.05
C ILE A 79 -10.80 -18.12 15.67
N ALA A 80 -11.12 -18.17 14.37
CA ALA A 80 -12.42 -18.62 13.88
C ALA A 80 -12.69 -20.10 14.22
N ASP A 81 -11.71 -20.97 14.03
CA ASP A 81 -11.85 -22.40 14.32
C ASP A 81 -11.97 -22.70 15.82
N ASN A 82 -11.26 -21.95 16.66
CA ASN A 82 -11.26 -22.14 18.12
C ASN A 82 -12.36 -21.36 18.85
N GLN A 83 -13.19 -20.60 18.14
CA GLN A 83 -14.20 -19.71 18.73
C GLN A 83 -15.18 -20.44 19.66
N LEU A 84 -15.47 -21.72 19.41
CA LEU A 84 -16.39 -22.54 20.20
C LEU A 84 -15.76 -23.17 21.44
N ASN A 85 -14.43 -23.27 21.49
CA ASN A 85 -13.68 -23.98 22.54
C ASN A 85 -13.02 -23.03 23.56
N GLU A 86 -12.98 -21.73 23.28
CA GLU A 86 -12.30 -20.73 24.10
C GLU A 86 -13.26 -19.75 24.77
N SER A 87 -12.87 -19.25 25.95
CA SER A 87 -13.56 -18.15 26.61
C SER A 87 -13.55 -16.90 25.75
N THR A 88 -14.67 -16.17 25.72
CA THR A 88 -14.80 -14.88 25.02
C THR A 88 -13.66 -13.91 25.37
N LYS A 89 -13.23 -13.89 26.64
CA LYS A 89 -12.16 -12.99 27.11
C LYS A 89 -10.81 -13.30 26.50
N ASP A 90 -10.53 -14.56 26.18
CA ASP A 90 -9.26 -14.96 25.59
C ASP A 90 -9.27 -14.75 24.06
N ILE A 91 -10.41 -14.96 23.42
CA ILE A 91 -10.62 -14.61 22.01
C ILE A 91 -10.44 -13.09 21.80
N GLU A 92 -11.02 -12.25 22.67
CA GLU A 92 -10.85 -10.79 22.60
C GLU A 92 -9.38 -10.36 22.72
N LYS A 93 -8.60 -11.00 23.60
CA LYS A 93 -7.16 -10.73 23.70
C LYS A 93 -6.43 -11.09 22.42
N LYS A 94 -6.77 -12.21 21.78
CA LYS A 94 -6.17 -12.64 20.49
C LYS A 94 -6.55 -11.67 19.38
N ILE A 95 -7.82 -11.28 19.26
CA ILE A 95 -8.29 -10.26 18.30
C ILE A 95 -7.53 -8.94 18.49
N LYS A 96 -7.32 -8.51 19.74
CA LYS A 96 -6.54 -7.29 20.03
C LYS A 96 -5.09 -7.40 19.55
N LYS A 97 -4.46 -8.58 19.65
CA LYS A 97 -3.12 -8.83 19.10
C LYS A 97 -3.11 -8.78 17.58
N VAL A 98 -4.07 -9.44 16.93
CA VAL A 98 -4.24 -9.41 15.47
C VAL A 98 -4.43 -7.97 14.98
N ASN A 99 -5.31 -7.19 15.60
CA ASN A 99 -5.55 -5.79 15.22
C ASN A 99 -4.29 -4.92 15.33
N LYS A 100 -3.39 -5.17 16.30
CA LYS A 100 -2.10 -4.49 16.34
C LYS A 100 -1.24 -4.82 15.11
N LYS A 101 -1.24 -6.09 14.66
CA LYS A 101 -0.56 -6.49 13.42
C LYS A 101 -1.18 -5.83 12.20
N ILE A 102 -2.52 -5.73 12.14
CA ILE A 102 -3.24 -5.05 11.05
C ILE A 102 -2.84 -3.58 10.95
N VAL A 103 -2.72 -2.88 12.08
CA VAL A 103 -2.23 -1.49 12.10
C VAL A 103 -0.81 -1.39 11.52
N THR A 104 0.09 -2.30 11.90
CA THR A 104 1.44 -2.35 11.35
C THR A 104 1.43 -2.64 9.84
N TYR A 105 0.62 -3.61 9.41
CA TYR A 105 0.40 -3.92 7.99
C TYR A 105 -0.08 -2.69 7.21
N ASN A 106 -1.13 -2.01 7.68
CA ASN A 106 -1.71 -0.85 7.00
C ASN A 106 -0.71 0.33 6.91
N LYS A 107 0.18 0.48 7.89
CA LYS A 107 1.24 1.50 7.84
C LYS A 107 2.31 1.21 6.78
N SER A 108 2.53 -0.06 6.45
CA SER A 108 3.54 -0.48 5.47
C SER A 108 2.97 -0.69 4.07
N CYS A 109 1.64 -0.86 3.96
CA CYS A 109 0.95 -1.18 2.72
C CYS A 109 0.41 0.09 2.03
N PRO A 110 0.44 0.15 0.69
CA PRO A 110 -0.22 1.22 -0.06
C PRO A 110 -1.69 1.44 0.37
N PRO A 111 -2.20 2.68 0.38
CA PRO A 111 -3.58 3.00 0.78
C PRO A 111 -4.68 2.08 0.19
N PRO A 112 -4.68 1.74 -1.12
CA PRO A 112 -5.73 0.89 -1.69
C PRO A 112 -5.73 -0.56 -1.18
N LEU A 113 -4.67 -0.99 -0.49
CA LEU A 113 -4.49 -2.36 0.03
C LEU A 113 -4.69 -2.46 1.54
N GLN A 114 -4.95 -1.35 2.21
CA GLN A 114 -5.22 -1.34 3.63
C GLN A 114 -6.52 -2.10 3.94
N LYS A 115 -6.54 -2.84 5.05
CA LYS A 115 -7.67 -3.68 5.46
C LYS A 115 -8.24 -3.21 6.80
N GLY A 116 -9.54 -3.49 7.01
CA GLY A 116 -10.25 -3.17 8.24
C GLY A 116 -9.82 -4.02 9.44
N HIS A 117 -10.17 -3.56 10.65
CA HIS A 117 -9.94 -4.31 11.88
C HIS A 117 -10.91 -5.49 12.03
N VAL A 118 -10.48 -6.48 12.81
CA VAL A 118 -11.25 -7.69 13.15
C VAL A 118 -11.94 -7.51 14.50
N SER A 119 -13.13 -8.08 14.61
CA SER A 119 -13.99 -8.13 15.79
C SER A 119 -14.74 -9.46 15.78
N LEU A 120 -15.37 -9.83 16.90
CA LEU A 120 -16.20 -11.04 16.97
C LEU A 120 -17.35 -11.03 15.95
N LEU A 121 -17.91 -9.85 15.64
CA LEU A 121 -19.06 -9.70 14.75
C LEU A 121 -18.70 -9.86 13.28
N ASN A 122 -17.49 -9.43 12.89
CA ASN A 122 -17.05 -9.45 11.49
C ASN A 122 -16.02 -10.55 11.19
N LEU A 123 -15.72 -11.43 12.14
CA LEU A 123 -14.68 -12.46 12.02
C LEU A 123 -14.85 -13.30 10.75
N ALA A 124 -16.08 -13.83 10.52
CA ALA A 124 -16.38 -14.64 9.35
C ALA A 124 -16.22 -13.89 8.01
N ALA A 125 -16.51 -12.59 7.98
CA ALA A 125 -16.30 -11.76 6.79
C ALA A 125 -14.80 -11.47 6.57
N MET A 126 -14.06 -11.27 7.66
CA MET A 126 -12.62 -11.01 7.61
C MET A 126 -11.83 -12.23 7.14
N THR A 127 -12.25 -13.45 7.48
CA THR A 127 -11.66 -14.70 6.96
C THR A 127 -11.69 -14.79 5.43
N LYS A 128 -12.70 -14.22 4.78
CA LYS A 128 -12.81 -14.18 3.31
C LYS A 128 -12.02 -13.02 2.68
N THR A 129 -11.79 -11.97 3.47
CA THR A 129 -11.15 -10.73 3.00
C THR A 129 -9.63 -10.83 3.08
N TRP A 130 -9.09 -11.56 4.06
CA TRP A 130 -7.66 -11.76 4.29
C TRP A 130 -7.10 -12.96 3.53
#